data_AF-A0A955V5S9-F1
#
_entry.id   AF-A0A955V5S9-F1
#
_cell.length_a   1.000
_cell.length_b   1.000
_cell.length_c   1.000
_cell.angle_alpha   90.00
_cell.angle_beta   90.00
_cell.angle_gamma   90.00
#
_symmetry.space_group_name_H-M   'P 1'
#
loop_
_entity.id
_entity.type
_entity.pdbx_description
1 polymer ?
#
loop_
_entity_poly.entity_id
_entity_poly.type
_entity_poly.pdbx_seq_one_letter_code
_entity_poly.pdbx_strand_id
1 'polypeptide(L)'
;MAARARAPFALPLALASALLGCATTSYERDLALATAAVSAGDASLDRAADSLAARVETLPPGAPEKALLLLELGSLELRRGDLTAAAARLEVADPLLDVVDLTKDPEGELSSWLFADAARPYRAPAYEKLMVNLLGMASRAATRDWRGALVEARRFAVVMRYLRDVEGLDAGGLERLAQALSAAVHEAAGRDGEARRLSVEARGETFDPKAPPAALPAEGGQGELVVVVLSGVLPRRVAQRVPVEEAARRARSPGTAKSLRQQGVSELDLVTLAGASGATEPVVTLDGAPAALLRADVEAL
;
A
#
# COMPACT_ATOMS: atom_id res chain seq x y z
N MET A 1 60.70 -7.63 -55.44
CA MET A 1 59.84 -6.83 -54.53
C MET A 1 58.43 -6.81 -55.10
N ALA A 2 57.52 -7.62 -54.57
CA ALA A 2 56.11 -7.63 -54.94
C ALA A 2 55.30 -7.34 -53.66
N ALA A 3 54.62 -6.20 -53.63
CA ALA A 3 53.87 -5.73 -52.48
C ALA A 3 52.52 -6.45 -52.41
N ARG A 4 52.32 -7.25 -51.35
CA ARG A 4 51.04 -7.88 -51.01
C ARG A 4 50.07 -6.83 -50.46
N ALA A 5 49.02 -6.52 -51.21
CA ALA A 5 47.90 -5.73 -50.74
C ALA A 5 47.08 -6.55 -49.72
N ARG A 6 46.98 -6.04 -48.48
CA ARG A 6 46.12 -6.59 -47.43
C ARG A 6 44.72 -5.99 -47.60
N ALA A 7 43.74 -6.82 -47.91
CA ALA A 7 42.33 -6.43 -47.85
C ALA A 7 41.89 -6.30 -46.37
N PRO A 8 41.17 -5.25 -45.99
CA PRO A 8 40.67 -5.12 -44.62
C PRO A 8 39.48 -6.07 -44.40
N PHE A 9 39.55 -6.82 -43.30
CA PHE A 9 38.47 -7.59 -42.71
C PHE A 9 37.28 -6.66 -42.41
N ALA A 10 36.16 -6.83 -43.12
CA ALA A 10 34.90 -6.20 -42.75
C ALA A 10 34.34 -6.94 -41.53
N LEU A 11 34.40 -6.29 -40.37
CA LEU A 11 33.71 -6.72 -39.16
C LEU A 11 32.20 -6.56 -39.39
N PRO A 12 31.36 -7.60 -39.27
CA PRO A 12 29.92 -7.40 -39.28
C PRO A 12 29.56 -6.71 -37.97
N LEU A 13 29.10 -5.46 -38.07
CA LEU A 13 28.47 -4.74 -36.97
C LEU A 13 27.13 -5.45 -36.68
N ALA A 14 27.17 -6.46 -35.81
CA ALA A 14 25.98 -7.06 -35.23
C ALA A 14 25.31 -6.00 -34.35
N LEU A 15 24.35 -5.28 -34.94
CA LEU A 15 23.46 -4.36 -34.26
C LEU A 15 22.52 -5.19 -33.37
N ALA A 16 23.03 -5.63 -32.22
CA ALA A 16 22.29 -6.35 -31.22
C ALA A 16 21.35 -5.39 -30.48
N SER A 17 20.06 -5.52 -30.77
CA SER A 17 18.99 -5.61 -29.79
C SER A 17 19.01 -4.60 -28.62
N ALA A 18 18.44 -3.41 -28.84
CA ALA A 18 18.02 -2.50 -27.75
C ALA A 18 16.58 -1.98 -27.95
N LEU A 19 15.70 -2.79 -28.57
CA LEU A 19 14.27 -2.49 -28.75
C LEU A 19 13.35 -3.37 -27.87
N LEU A 20 13.85 -3.87 -26.75
CA LEU A 20 13.03 -4.53 -25.74
C LEU A 20 12.98 -3.64 -24.50
N GLY A 21 11.87 -2.91 -24.29
CA GLY A 21 11.56 -2.39 -22.95
C GLY A 21 10.91 -1.01 -22.80
N CYS A 22 10.37 -0.35 -23.82
CA CYS A 22 9.73 0.96 -23.64
C CYS A 22 8.19 0.90 -23.77
N ALA A 23 7.57 0.08 -22.93
CA ALA A 23 6.19 0.31 -22.50
C ALA A 23 6.15 0.47 -20.97
N THR A 24 7.18 1.11 -20.38
CA THR A 24 7.04 1.58 -19.00
C THR A 24 6.04 2.72 -19.04
N THR A 25 4.83 2.47 -18.51
CA THR A 25 3.83 3.52 -18.34
C THR A 25 4.46 4.69 -17.57
N SER A 26 3.97 5.90 -17.80
CA SER A 26 4.51 7.08 -17.14
C SER A 26 4.49 6.94 -15.60
N TYR A 27 3.52 6.19 -15.05
CA TYR A 27 3.44 5.86 -13.62
C TYR A 27 4.60 5.00 -13.11
N GLU A 28 5.00 3.95 -13.83
CA GLU A 28 6.10 3.07 -13.42
C GLU A 28 7.43 3.84 -13.29
N ARG A 29 7.63 4.84 -14.15
CA ARG A 29 8.79 5.74 -14.07
C ARG A 29 8.77 6.55 -12.78
N ASP A 30 7.62 7.13 -12.41
CA ASP A 30 7.51 7.91 -11.17
C ASP A 30 7.74 7.02 -9.94
N LEU A 31 7.17 5.82 -9.94
CA LEU A 31 7.34 4.86 -8.86
C LEU A 31 8.81 4.47 -8.68
N ALA A 32 9.51 4.23 -9.79
CA ALA A 32 10.95 3.93 -9.77
C ALA A 32 11.75 5.10 -9.20
N LEU A 33 11.42 6.35 -9.56
CA LEU A 33 12.05 7.56 -9.04
C LEU A 33 11.76 7.76 -7.55
N ALA A 34 10.50 7.66 -7.13
CA ALA A 34 10.09 7.77 -5.74
C ALA A 34 10.79 6.73 -4.87
N THR A 35 10.86 5.48 -5.33
CA THR A 35 11.54 4.44 -4.57
C THR A 35 13.06 4.64 -4.55
N ALA A 36 13.67 5.08 -5.65
CA ALA A 36 15.11 5.38 -5.66
C ALA A 36 15.46 6.54 -4.71
N ALA A 37 14.57 7.53 -4.59
CA ALA A 37 14.73 8.65 -3.68
C ALA A 37 14.79 8.22 -2.20
N VAL A 38 13.99 7.22 -1.81
CA VAL A 38 14.01 6.65 -0.45
C VAL A 38 15.41 6.17 -0.06
N SER A 39 16.12 5.52 -0.96
CA SER A 39 17.46 4.99 -0.68
C SER A 39 18.58 6.04 -0.80
N ALA A 40 18.28 7.20 -1.40
CA ALA A 40 19.28 8.23 -1.75
C ALA A 40 19.31 9.42 -0.78
N GLY A 41 18.48 9.42 0.26
CA GLY A 41 18.44 10.44 1.33
C GLY A 41 17.53 11.65 1.05
N ASP A 42 17.43 12.53 2.05
CA ASP A 42 16.39 13.58 2.16
C ASP A 42 16.27 14.50 0.94
N ALA A 43 17.39 15.01 0.41
CA ALA A 43 17.36 15.90 -0.75
C ALA A 43 16.80 15.21 -2.02
N SER A 44 16.91 13.88 -2.12
CA SER A 44 16.28 13.11 -3.20
C SER A 44 14.79 12.87 -2.92
N LEU A 45 14.41 12.68 -1.66
CA LEU A 45 13.01 12.58 -1.23
C LEU A 45 12.22 13.86 -1.55
N ASP A 46 12.78 15.03 -1.24
CA ASP A 46 12.14 16.32 -1.53
C ASP A 46 11.88 16.49 -3.03
N ARG A 47 12.90 16.26 -3.86
CA ARG A 47 12.75 16.35 -5.33
C ARG A 47 11.72 15.36 -5.88
N ALA A 48 11.66 14.16 -5.33
CA ALA A 48 10.67 13.17 -5.75
C ALA A 48 9.25 13.61 -5.37
N ALA A 49 9.05 14.08 -4.13
CA ALA A 49 7.76 14.58 -3.67
C ALA A 49 7.29 15.76 -4.52
N ASP A 50 8.16 16.75 -4.78
CA ASP A 50 7.83 17.91 -5.62
C ASP A 50 7.45 17.51 -7.05
N SER A 51 8.20 16.56 -7.64
CA SER A 51 7.92 16.04 -8.98
C SER A 51 6.58 15.31 -9.04
N LEU A 52 6.27 14.48 -8.04
CA LEU A 52 4.99 13.76 -7.96
C LEU A 52 3.83 14.74 -7.72
N ALA A 53 4.02 15.73 -6.85
CA ALA A 53 3.01 16.75 -6.57
C ALA A 53 2.62 17.53 -7.83
N ALA A 54 3.60 18.04 -8.58
CA ALA A 54 3.36 18.73 -9.84
C ALA A 54 2.59 17.85 -10.84
N ARG A 55 2.91 16.55 -10.88
CA ARG A 55 2.24 15.61 -11.77
C ARG A 55 0.79 15.33 -11.36
N VAL A 56 0.52 15.13 -10.08
CA VAL A 56 -0.84 14.95 -9.54
C VAL A 56 -1.75 16.14 -9.89
N GLU A 57 -1.21 17.36 -9.85
CA GLU A 57 -1.95 18.58 -10.21
C GLU A 57 -2.35 18.62 -11.69
N THR A 58 -1.50 18.11 -12.58
CA THR A 58 -1.79 18.06 -14.02
C THR A 58 -2.80 17.00 -14.42
N LEU A 59 -3.07 16.01 -13.56
CA LEU A 59 -3.98 14.92 -13.87
C LEU A 59 -5.44 15.30 -13.59
N PRO A 60 -6.38 14.96 -14.51
CA PRO A 60 -7.80 15.16 -14.25
C PRO A 60 -8.29 14.30 -13.07
N PRO A 61 -9.36 14.69 -12.35
CA PRO A 61 -9.86 13.96 -11.19
C PRO A 61 -10.18 12.47 -11.42
N GLY A 62 -10.56 12.09 -12.63
CA GLY A 62 -10.88 10.70 -12.99
C GLY A 62 -9.73 9.91 -13.62
N ALA A 63 -8.50 10.45 -13.64
CA ALA A 63 -7.36 9.73 -14.20
C ALA A 63 -7.06 8.45 -13.39
N PRO A 64 -7.00 7.27 -14.03
CA PRO A 64 -6.69 5.99 -13.39
C PRO A 64 -5.47 6.02 -12.45
N GLU A 65 -4.39 6.67 -12.88
CA GLU A 65 -3.13 6.73 -12.14
C GLU A 65 -3.13 7.76 -11.00
N LYS A 66 -4.14 8.64 -10.92
CA LYS A 66 -4.14 9.72 -9.93
C LYS A 66 -4.22 9.20 -8.49
N ALA A 67 -5.02 8.16 -8.25
CA ALA A 67 -5.11 7.52 -6.95
C ALA A 67 -3.74 6.97 -6.52
N LEU A 68 -3.07 6.26 -7.43
CA LEU A 68 -1.75 5.69 -7.19
C LEU A 68 -0.69 6.76 -6.91
N LEU A 69 -0.64 7.84 -7.69
CA LEU A 69 0.32 8.91 -7.45
C LEU A 69 0.06 9.67 -6.15
N LEU A 70 -1.21 9.79 -5.73
CA LEU A 70 -1.54 10.35 -4.42
C LEU A 70 -1.09 9.44 -3.26
N LEU A 71 -1.20 8.12 -3.41
CA LEU A 71 -0.69 7.16 -2.43
C LEU A 71 0.84 7.24 -2.32
N GLU A 72 1.54 7.25 -3.46
CA GLU A 72 3.00 7.39 -3.48
C GLU A 72 3.45 8.73 -2.88
N LEU A 73 2.79 9.83 -3.24
CA LEU A 73 3.10 11.14 -2.67
C LEU A 73 2.84 11.15 -1.16
N GLY A 74 1.71 10.62 -0.69
CA GLY A 74 1.43 10.49 0.74
C GLY A 74 2.50 9.69 1.49
N SER A 75 3.02 8.61 0.89
CA SER A 75 4.13 7.81 1.42
C SER A 75 5.44 8.61 1.51
N LEU A 76 5.75 9.43 0.49
CA LEU A 76 6.90 10.32 0.53
C LEU A 76 6.76 11.39 1.63
N GLU A 77 5.58 11.99 1.80
CA GLU A 77 5.35 12.98 2.86
C GLU A 77 5.45 12.36 4.26
N LEU A 78 4.98 11.13 4.45
CA LEU A 78 5.21 10.38 5.70
C LEU A 78 6.70 10.24 6.03
N ARG A 79 7.53 9.96 5.02
CA ARG A 79 8.99 9.84 5.19
C ARG A 79 9.68 11.16 5.47
N ARG A 80 9.18 12.26 4.88
CA ARG A 80 9.66 13.62 5.13
C ARG A 80 9.24 14.14 6.51
N GLY A 81 8.31 13.45 7.17
CA GLY A 81 7.71 13.89 8.42
C GLY A 81 6.66 14.99 8.24
N ASP A 82 6.24 15.30 7.00
CA ASP A 82 5.10 16.20 6.76
C ASP A 82 3.78 15.43 6.90
N LEU A 83 3.44 15.17 8.16
CA LEU A 83 2.26 14.39 8.53
C LEU A 83 0.95 15.09 8.14
N THR A 84 0.96 16.43 8.02
CA THR A 84 -0.22 17.19 7.58
C THR A 84 -0.45 16.97 6.08
N ALA A 85 0.60 17.11 5.28
CA ALA A 85 0.53 16.84 3.85
C ALA A 85 0.17 15.38 3.59
N ALA A 86 0.81 14.43 4.29
CA ALA A 86 0.50 13.01 4.18
C ALA A 86 -0.99 12.72 4.40
N ALA A 87 -1.58 13.22 5.50
CA ALA A 87 -2.99 13.04 5.81
C ALA A 87 -3.90 13.60 4.70
N ALA A 88 -3.58 14.79 4.18
CA ALA A 88 -4.33 15.40 3.09
C ALA A 88 -4.26 14.59 1.79
N ARG A 89 -3.08 14.06 1.44
CA ARG A 89 -2.92 13.23 0.23
C ARG A 89 -3.71 11.92 0.35
N LEU A 90 -3.64 11.26 1.50
CA LEU A 90 -4.36 10.03 1.77
C LEU A 90 -5.88 10.24 1.77
N GLU A 91 -6.37 11.36 2.31
CA GLU A 91 -7.80 11.71 2.27
C GLU A 91 -8.32 11.88 0.84
N VAL A 92 -7.53 12.49 -0.05
CA VAL A 92 -7.92 12.65 -1.46
C VAL A 92 -7.80 11.32 -2.22
N ALA A 93 -6.82 10.47 -1.88
CA ALA A 93 -6.65 9.16 -2.49
C ALA A 93 -7.80 8.21 -2.15
N ASP A 94 -8.27 8.22 -0.91
CA ASP A 94 -9.25 7.28 -0.37
C ASP A 94 -10.48 7.07 -1.29
N PRO A 95 -11.29 8.09 -1.64
CA PRO A 95 -12.47 7.90 -2.48
C PRO A 95 -12.15 7.50 -3.93
N LEU A 96 -10.89 7.62 -4.37
CA LEU A 96 -10.46 7.24 -5.72
C LEU A 96 -10.06 5.75 -5.80
N LEU A 97 -9.92 5.08 -4.65
CA LEU A 97 -9.67 3.64 -4.59
C LEU A 97 -11.00 2.89 -4.76
N ASP A 98 -11.14 2.20 -5.89
CA ASP A 98 -12.18 1.20 -6.08
C ASP A 98 -11.79 -0.02 -5.23
N VAL A 99 -12.64 -0.43 -4.29
CA VAL A 99 -12.38 -1.62 -3.48
C VAL A 99 -12.82 -2.82 -4.32
N VAL A 100 -11.93 -3.80 -4.51
CA VAL A 100 -12.24 -5.00 -5.28
C VAL A 100 -13.49 -5.69 -4.73
N ASP A 101 -14.55 -5.76 -5.55
CA ASP A 101 -15.64 -6.71 -5.40
C ASP A 101 -15.18 -8.04 -6.02
N LEU A 102 -14.86 -9.03 -5.17
CA LEU A 102 -14.43 -10.36 -5.62
C LEU A 102 -15.62 -11.22 -6.08
N THR A 103 -16.84 -10.67 -6.15
CA THR A 103 -18.01 -11.39 -6.64
C THR A 103 -18.17 -11.33 -8.16
N LYS A 104 -17.77 -12.44 -8.81
CA LYS A 104 -18.52 -13.15 -9.87
C LYS A 104 -18.71 -12.47 -11.24
N ASP A 105 -17.67 -11.92 -11.85
CA ASP A 105 -17.66 -11.72 -13.32
C ASP A 105 -16.36 -12.22 -13.98
N PRO A 106 -16.21 -13.54 -14.17
CA PRO A 106 -15.05 -14.13 -14.85
C PRO A 106 -14.93 -13.71 -16.33
N GLU A 107 -16.02 -13.24 -16.96
CA GLU A 107 -16.02 -12.78 -18.36
C GLU A 107 -15.55 -11.31 -18.47
N GLY A 108 -15.96 -10.46 -17.53
CA GLY A 108 -15.48 -9.09 -17.38
C GLY A 108 -14.01 -8.99 -16.99
N GLU A 109 -13.50 -9.95 -16.21
CA GLU A 109 -12.09 -10.06 -15.83
C GLU A 109 -11.21 -10.33 -17.06
N LEU A 110 -11.58 -11.28 -17.92
CA LEU A 110 -10.84 -11.61 -19.15
C LEU A 110 -10.75 -10.42 -20.13
N SER A 111 -11.83 -9.66 -20.29
CA SER A 111 -11.82 -8.45 -21.13
C SER A 111 -10.91 -7.36 -20.54
N SER A 112 -10.75 -7.30 -19.22
CA SER A 112 -9.84 -6.33 -18.58
C SER A 112 -8.37 -6.69 -18.78
N TRP A 113 -8.00 -7.97 -18.75
CA TRP A 113 -6.62 -8.40 -19.00
C TRP A 113 -6.21 -8.27 -20.48
N LEU A 114 -7.16 -8.42 -21.42
CA LEU A 114 -6.91 -8.28 -22.87
C LEU A 114 -6.95 -6.84 -23.39
N PHE A 115 -7.67 -5.94 -22.72
CA PHE A 115 -7.95 -4.57 -23.24
C PHE A 115 -7.62 -3.42 -22.26
N ALA A 116 -7.23 -3.66 -21.00
CA ALA A 116 -7.02 -2.57 -20.04
C ALA A 116 -5.55 -2.18 -19.91
N ASP A 117 -5.09 -1.36 -20.83
CA ASP A 117 -4.11 -0.33 -20.52
C ASP A 117 -4.83 1.02 -20.68
N ALA A 118 -4.84 1.84 -19.62
CA ALA A 118 -5.21 3.28 -19.59
C ALA A 118 -6.63 3.78 -19.21
N ALA A 119 -7.69 2.99 -18.97
CA ALA A 119 -9.05 3.59 -18.80
C ALA A 119 -9.85 3.29 -17.52
N ARG A 120 -9.42 2.37 -16.63
CA ARG A 120 -10.19 2.01 -15.42
C ARG A 120 -9.54 2.55 -14.14
N PRO A 121 -10.33 3.05 -13.16
CA PRO A 121 -9.82 3.41 -11.84
C PRO A 121 -9.00 2.29 -11.20
N TYR A 122 -8.00 2.66 -10.42
CA TYR A 122 -7.19 1.70 -9.66
C TYR A 122 -8.07 0.91 -8.68
N ARG A 123 -7.97 -0.43 -8.76
CA ARG A 123 -8.62 -1.35 -7.83
C ARG A 123 -7.65 -1.73 -6.71
N ALA A 124 -7.93 -1.23 -5.52
CA ALA A 124 -7.13 -1.52 -4.34
C ALA A 124 -7.60 -2.83 -3.69
N PRO A 125 -6.68 -3.74 -3.30
CA PRO A 125 -7.02 -4.81 -2.39
C PRO A 125 -7.53 -4.24 -1.06
N ALA A 126 -8.31 -5.04 -0.35
CA ALA A 126 -8.98 -4.67 0.90
C ALA A 126 -8.02 -4.08 1.95
N TYR A 127 -6.83 -4.65 2.09
CA TYR A 127 -5.82 -4.18 3.04
C TYR A 127 -5.28 -2.79 2.69
N GLU A 128 -5.14 -2.42 1.41
CA GLU A 128 -4.65 -1.08 1.02
C GLU A 128 -5.63 -0.01 1.46
N LYS A 129 -6.93 -0.26 1.30
CA LYS A 129 -7.99 0.65 1.76
C LYS A 129 -7.93 0.86 3.28
N LEU A 130 -7.82 -0.23 4.03
CA LEU A 130 -7.66 -0.20 5.49
C LEU A 130 -6.39 0.56 5.90
N MET A 131 -5.28 0.34 5.20
CA MET A 131 -4.02 1.03 5.45
C MET A 131 -4.13 2.54 5.20
N VAL A 132 -4.82 2.99 4.16
CA VAL A 132 -5.03 4.43 3.92
C VAL A 132 -5.71 5.10 5.10
N ASN A 133 -6.78 4.51 5.64
CA ASN A 133 -7.45 5.06 6.82
C ASN A 133 -6.58 4.97 8.08
N LEU A 134 -5.84 3.87 8.27
CA LEU A 134 -4.93 3.73 9.41
C LEU A 134 -3.81 4.77 9.40
N LEU A 135 -3.16 4.97 8.25
CA LEU A 135 -2.10 5.96 8.08
C LEU A 135 -2.64 7.37 8.23
N GLY A 136 -3.80 7.67 7.63
CA GLY A 136 -4.49 8.94 7.82
C GLY A 136 -4.81 9.22 9.28
N MET A 137 -5.30 8.22 10.02
CA MET A 137 -5.56 8.31 11.46
C MET A 137 -4.28 8.62 12.24
N ALA A 138 -3.20 7.89 11.98
CA ALA A 138 -1.91 8.08 12.65
C ALA A 138 -1.31 9.46 12.39
N SER A 139 -1.31 9.91 11.13
CA SER A 139 -0.81 11.23 10.75
C SER A 139 -1.58 12.36 11.44
N ARG A 140 -2.91 12.27 11.48
CA ARG A 140 -3.75 13.28 12.15
C ARG A 140 -3.59 13.24 13.67
N ALA A 141 -3.49 12.06 14.26
CA ALA A 141 -3.23 11.91 15.69
C ALA A 141 -1.87 12.54 16.07
N ALA A 142 -0.83 12.30 15.27
CA ALA A 142 0.49 12.85 15.50
C ALA A 142 0.53 14.40 15.40
N THR A 143 -0.34 15.01 14.58
CA THR A 143 -0.48 16.47 14.49
C THR A 143 -1.54 17.05 15.43
N ARG A 144 -2.09 16.23 16.34
CA ARG A 144 -3.17 16.59 17.29
C ARG A 144 -4.48 17.03 16.64
N ASP A 145 -4.72 16.67 15.38
CA ASP A 145 -6.02 16.75 14.74
C ASP A 145 -6.92 15.59 15.21
N TRP A 146 -7.34 15.63 16.48
CA TRP A 146 -8.14 14.57 17.08
C TRP A 146 -9.48 14.37 16.38
N ARG A 147 -10.07 15.47 15.89
CA ARG A 147 -11.35 15.41 15.18
C ARG A 147 -11.20 14.67 13.86
N GLY A 148 -10.18 14.98 13.06
CA GLY A 148 -9.90 14.28 11.83
C GLY A 148 -9.45 12.83 12.08
N ALA A 149 -8.63 12.58 13.11
CA ALA A 149 -8.24 11.22 13.48
C ALA A 149 -9.48 10.35 13.83
N LEU A 150 -10.46 10.89 14.55
CA LEU A 150 -11.73 10.22 14.83
C LEU A 150 -12.56 9.93 13.56
N VAL A 151 -12.45 10.77 12.53
CA VAL A 151 -13.09 10.51 11.23
C VAL A 151 -12.44 9.30 10.56
N GLU A 152 -11.11 9.25 10.52
CA GLU A 152 -10.37 8.11 9.95
C GLU A 152 -10.59 6.82 10.75
N ALA A 153 -10.63 6.89 12.08
CA ALA A 153 -11.00 5.75 12.94
C ALA A 153 -12.37 5.18 12.58
N ARG A 154 -13.36 6.06 12.34
CA ARG A 154 -14.68 5.63 11.90
C ARG A 154 -14.67 5.04 10.49
N ARG A 155 -13.92 5.63 9.55
CA ARG A 155 -13.79 5.11 8.18
C ARG A 155 -13.19 3.70 8.19
N PHE A 156 -12.09 3.51 8.94
CA PHE A 156 -11.47 2.21 9.15
C PHE A 156 -12.48 1.19 9.70
N ALA A 157 -13.18 1.52 10.79
CA ALA A 157 -14.14 0.59 11.42
C ALA A 157 -15.29 0.18 10.49
N VAL A 158 -15.77 1.09 9.64
CA VAL A 158 -16.79 0.79 8.63
C VAL A 158 -16.27 -0.16 7.57
N VAL A 159 -15.09 0.12 7.01
CA VAL A 159 -14.46 -0.71 5.98
C VAL A 159 -14.13 -2.09 6.54
N MET A 160 -13.56 -2.16 7.74
CA MET A 160 -13.19 -3.43 8.39
C MET A 160 -14.42 -4.30 8.64
N ARG A 161 -15.51 -3.72 9.16
CA ARG A 161 -16.76 -4.47 9.35
C ARG A 161 -17.30 -5.01 8.03
N TYR A 162 -17.30 -4.20 6.97
CA TYR A 162 -17.72 -4.66 5.65
C TYR A 162 -16.88 -5.84 5.16
N LEU A 163 -15.54 -5.72 5.22
CA LEU A 163 -14.63 -6.76 4.76
C LEU A 163 -14.74 -8.04 5.59
N ARG A 164 -14.95 -7.94 6.91
CA ARG A 164 -15.16 -9.12 7.75
C ARG A 164 -16.49 -9.81 7.45
N ASP A 165 -17.58 -9.03 7.40
CA ASP A 165 -18.94 -9.57 7.32
C ASP A 165 -19.29 -10.05 5.90
N VAL A 166 -18.72 -9.42 4.85
CA VAL A 166 -18.99 -9.73 3.44
C VAL A 166 -17.90 -10.60 2.82
N GLU A 167 -16.62 -10.27 3.04
CA GLU A 167 -15.49 -10.94 2.38
C GLU A 167 -14.84 -12.02 3.26
N GLY A 168 -15.21 -12.14 4.53
CA GLY A 168 -14.62 -13.09 5.47
C GLY A 168 -13.14 -12.80 5.77
N LEU A 169 -12.69 -11.55 5.57
CA LEU A 169 -11.30 -11.15 5.82
C LEU A 169 -11.00 -11.19 7.32
N ASP A 170 -9.93 -11.89 7.70
CA ASP A 170 -9.32 -11.81 9.03
C ASP A 170 -8.11 -10.86 8.98
N ALA A 171 -8.32 -9.60 9.36
CA ALA A 171 -7.26 -8.60 9.39
C ALA A 171 -6.33 -8.73 10.61
N GLY A 172 -6.60 -9.66 11.53
CA GLY A 172 -5.74 -10.06 12.64
C GLY A 172 -4.98 -8.91 13.33
N GLY A 173 -3.67 -8.81 13.03
CA GLY A 173 -2.78 -7.81 13.61
C GLY A 173 -3.07 -6.37 13.19
N LEU A 174 -3.54 -6.15 11.96
CA LEU A 174 -3.89 -4.82 11.46
C LEU A 174 -5.11 -4.26 12.19
N GLU A 175 -6.12 -5.09 12.42
CA GLU A 175 -7.31 -4.72 13.20
C GLU A 175 -6.94 -4.35 14.63
N ARG A 176 -6.12 -5.16 15.31
CA ARG A 176 -5.65 -4.87 16.68
C ARG A 176 -4.84 -3.57 16.75
N LEU A 177 -3.97 -3.32 15.78
CA LEU A 177 -3.20 -2.08 15.71
C LEU A 177 -4.13 -0.86 15.54
N ALA A 178 -5.11 -0.96 14.63
CA ALA A 178 -6.06 0.11 14.40
C ALA A 178 -6.97 0.35 15.61
N GLN A 179 -7.38 -0.70 16.33
CA GLN A 179 -8.14 -0.59 17.57
C GLN A 179 -7.31 0.10 18.66
N ALA A 180 -6.03 -0.28 18.85
CA ALA A 180 -5.14 0.37 19.81
C ALA A 180 -4.95 1.86 19.51
N LEU A 181 -4.68 2.21 18.24
CA LEU A 181 -4.57 3.60 17.84
C LEU A 181 -5.89 4.36 18.02
N SER A 182 -7.03 3.74 17.66
CA SER A 182 -8.35 4.34 17.86
C SER A 182 -8.62 4.58 19.33
N ALA A 183 -8.24 3.65 20.22
CA ALA A 183 -8.37 3.83 21.67
C ALA A 183 -7.63 5.10 22.14
N ALA A 184 -6.36 5.25 21.75
CA ALA A 184 -5.55 6.43 22.08
C ALA A 184 -6.15 7.74 21.51
N VAL A 185 -6.67 7.71 20.28
CA VAL A 185 -7.36 8.86 19.68
C VAL A 185 -8.64 9.22 20.42
N HIS A 186 -9.42 8.22 20.84
CA HIS A 186 -10.64 8.43 21.61
C HIS A 186 -10.33 8.99 23.00
N GLU A 187 -9.29 8.50 23.67
CA GLU A 187 -8.82 9.01 24.96
C GLU A 187 -8.35 10.46 24.85
N ALA A 188 -7.50 10.77 23.87
CA ALA A 188 -7.04 12.13 23.60
C ALA A 188 -8.19 13.11 23.28
N ALA A 189 -9.31 12.60 22.76
CA ALA A 189 -10.52 13.36 22.49
C ALA A 189 -11.52 13.40 23.68
N GLY A 190 -11.18 12.84 24.85
CA GLY A 190 -12.03 12.80 26.04
C GLY A 190 -13.21 11.83 25.94
N ARG A 191 -13.09 10.76 25.15
CA ARG A 191 -14.11 9.72 24.92
C ARG A 191 -13.78 8.43 25.64
N ASP A 192 -13.58 8.52 26.95
CA ASP A 192 -13.02 7.46 27.81
C ASP A 192 -13.74 6.12 27.72
N GLY A 193 -15.08 6.13 27.60
CA GLY A 193 -15.85 4.88 27.50
C GLY A 193 -15.53 4.08 26.23
N GLU A 194 -15.36 4.78 25.11
CA GLU A 194 -15.04 4.16 23.82
C GLU A 194 -13.55 3.82 23.73
N ALA A 195 -12.69 4.68 24.28
CA ALA A 195 -11.27 4.39 24.42
C ALA A 195 -11.03 3.09 25.19
N ARG A 196 -11.71 2.92 26.33
CA ARG A 196 -11.63 1.70 27.15
C ARG A 196 -12.08 0.47 26.38
N ARG A 197 -13.19 0.56 25.65
CA ARG A 197 -13.71 -0.54 24.83
C ARG A 197 -12.67 -0.99 23.80
N LEU A 198 -12.14 -0.03 23.04
CA LEU A 198 -11.17 -0.29 21.98
C LEU A 198 -9.82 -0.80 22.50
N SER A 199 -9.33 -0.33 23.66
CA SER A 199 -8.09 -0.85 24.28
C SER A 199 -8.23 -2.31 24.70
N VAL A 200 -9.38 -2.69 25.29
CA VAL A 200 -9.66 -4.10 25.64
C VAL A 200 -9.75 -4.97 24.38
N GLU A 201 -10.47 -4.52 23.36
CA GLU A 201 -10.59 -5.23 22.07
C GLU A 201 -9.22 -5.40 21.38
N ALA A 202 -8.36 -4.38 21.40
CA ALA A 202 -7.02 -4.42 20.84
C ALA A 202 -6.12 -5.50 21.49
N ARG A 203 -6.35 -5.81 22.77
CA ARG A 203 -5.67 -6.89 23.51
C ARG A 203 -6.27 -8.28 23.24
N GLY A 204 -7.33 -8.36 22.44
CA GLY A 204 -8.05 -9.60 22.17
C GLY A 204 -8.94 -10.05 23.34
N GLU A 205 -9.26 -9.12 24.26
CA GLU A 205 -10.09 -9.38 25.42
C GLU A 205 -11.55 -9.03 25.16
N THR A 206 -12.48 -9.59 25.95
CA THR A 206 -13.91 -9.24 25.86
C THR A 206 -14.22 -8.05 26.75
N PHE A 207 -14.82 -7.02 26.18
CA PHE A 207 -15.23 -5.83 26.92
C PHE A 207 -16.47 -6.07 27.79
N ASP A 208 -16.36 -5.82 29.09
CA ASP A 208 -17.50 -5.72 30.02
C ASP A 208 -17.83 -4.25 30.32
N PRO A 209 -18.99 -3.72 29.87
CA PRO A 209 -19.38 -2.34 30.13
C PRO A 209 -19.64 -2.05 31.62
N LYS A 210 -19.91 -3.08 32.43
CA LYS A 210 -20.17 -2.97 33.87
C LYS A 210 -18.89 -3.03 34.71
N ALA A 211 -17.79 -3.50 34.15
CA ALA A 211 -16.51 -3.49 34.83
C ALA A 211 -16.14 -2.03 35.18
N PRO A 212 -15.73 -1.77 36.43
CA PRO A 212 -15.27 -0.45 36.81
C PRO A 212 -14.05 -0.08 35.95
N PRO A 213 -13.88 1.21 35.57
CA PRO A 213 -12.66 1.65 34.92
C PRO A 213 -11.47 1.27 35.80
N ALA A 214 -10.37 0.84 35.17
CA ALA A 214 -9.12 0.63 35.87
C ALA A 214 -8.77 1.92 36.62
N ALA A 215 -8.34 1.80 37.88
CA ALA A 215 -7.89 2.97 38.63
C ALA A 215 -6.75 3.63 37.85
N LEU A 216 -6.81 4.97 37.73
CA LEU A 216 -5.66 5.71 37.20
C LEU A 216 -4.43 5.29 38.00
N PRO A 217 -3.35 4.90 37.32
CA PRO A 217 -2.20 4.43 38.05
C PRO A 217 -1.61 5.63 38.81
N ALA A 218 -1.14 5.39 40.04
CA ALA A 218 -0.53 6.44 40.88
C ALA A 218 0.64 7.13 40.15
N GLU A 219 1.09 8.30 40.61
CA GLU A 219 2.32 8.92 40.05
C GLU A 219 3.46 7.87 39.98
N GLY A 220 4.02 7.65 38.78
CA GLY A 220 4.88 6.48 38.49
C GLY A 220 4.14 5.27 37.90
N GLY A 221 2.94 5.51 37.37
CA GLY A 221 2.02 4.50 36.85
C GLY A 221 2.42 3.85 35.52
N GLN A 222 1.92 2.64 35.28
CA GLN A 222 2.04 1.96 33.97
C GLN A 222 1.01 2.52 33.00
N GLY A 223 1.43 2.89 31.79
CA GLY A 223 0.55 3.33 30.69
C GLY A 223 0.83 2.55 29.42
N GLU A 224 -0.10 2.60 28.46
CA GLU A 224 0.06 2.00 27.14
C GLU A 224 0.62 3.05 26.17
N LEU A 225 1.71 2.71 25.47
CA LEU A 225 2.26 3.53 24.39
C LEU A 225 2.02 2.82 23.06
N VAL A 226 1.35 3.51 22.14
CA VAL A 226 1.19 3.03 20.76
C VAL A 226 2.26 3.69 19.88
N VAL A 227 3.19 2.89 19.38
CA VAL A 227 4.21 3.32 18.41
C VAL A 227 3.90 2.69 17.06
N VAL A 228 3.57 3.53 16.08
CA VAL A 228 3.38 3.08 14.69
C VAL A 228 4.67 3.31 13.93
N VAL A 229 5.36 2.23 13.56
CA VAL A 229 6.58 2.28 12.75
C VAL A 229 6.24 1.81 11.35
N LEU A 230 6.48 2.67 10.35
CA LEU A 230 6.37 2.31 8.94
C LEU A 230 7.75 1.91 8.45
N SER A 231 7.98 0.60 8.36
CA SER A 231 9.21 0.03 7.80
C SER A 231 8.94 -0.56 6.42
N GLY A 232 9.85 -0.33 5.47
CA GLY A 232 9.79 -0.90 4.12
C GLY A 232 9.48 0.13 3.04
N VAL A 233 9.54 -0.28 1.78
CA VAL A 233 9.10 0.48 0.60
C VAL A 233 7.78 -0.10 0.12
N LEU A 234 6.95 0.71 -0.56
CA LEU A 234 5.72 0.19 -1.14
C LEU A 234 6.06 -0.95 -2.12
N PRO A 235 5.30 -2.06 -2.10
CA PRO A 235 5.54 -3.16 -3.01
C PRO A 235 5.37 -2.67 -4.44
N ARG A 236 6.35 -2.97 -5.30
CA ARG A 236 6.30 -2.54 -6.70
C ARG A 236 5.50 -3.54 -7.51
N ARG A 237 4.66 -3.05 -8.42
CA ARG A 237 4.07 -3.87 -9.47
C ARG A 237 5.18 -4.40 -10.38
N VAL A 238 5.24 -5.71 -10.53
CA VAL A 238 6.14 -6.40 -11.46
C VAL A 238 5.29 -7.29 -12.35
N ALA A 239 5.42 -7.08 -13.66
CA ALA A 239 4.87 -7.98 -14.65
C ALA A 239 5.63 -9.31 -14.59
N GLN A 240 4.96 -10.35 -14.11
CA GLN A 240 5.46 -11.72 -14.14
C GLN A 240 4.82 -12.45 -15.32
N ARG A 241 5.64 -12.90 -16.26
CA ARG A 241 5.18 -13.77 -17.34
C ARG A 241 4.85 -15.14 -16.79
N VAL A 242 3.60 -15.56 -16.94
CA VAL A 242 3.12 -16.86 -16.45
C VAL A 242 2.35 -17.61 -17.56
N PRO A 243 2.34 -18.95 -17.51
CA PRO A 243 1.49 -19.74 -18.39
C PRO A 243 0.01 -19.40 -18.18
N VAL A 244 -0.76 -19.41 -19.26
CA VAL A 244 -2.18 -19.02 -19.24
C VAL A 244 -3.04 -19.89 -18.31
N GLU A 245 -2.67 -21.17 -18.13
CA GLU A 245 -3.32 -22.08 -17.18
C GLU A 245 -3.10 -21.67 -15.73
N GLU A 246 -1.89 -21.19 -15.42
CA GLU A 246 -1.54 -20.72 -14.08
C GLU A 246 -2.23 -19.39 -13.79
N ALA A 247 -2.28 -18.48 -14.78
CA ALA A 247 -3.03 -17.24 -14.65
C ALA A 247 -4.52 -17.47 -14.39
N ALA A 248 -5.15 -18.36 -15.16
CA ALA A 248 -6.56 -18.69 -14.98
C ALA A 248 -6.84 -19.37 -13.62
N ARG A 249 -5.89 -20.16 -13.10
CA ARG A 249 -5.99 -20.77 -11.77
C ARG A 249 -5.95 -19.71 -10.67
N ARG A 250 -5.00 -18.77 -10.76
CA ARG A 250 -4.83 -17.66 -9.80
C ARG A 250 -6.03 -16.71 -9.80
N ALA A 251 -6.56 -16.42 -10.99
CA ALA A 251 -7.79 -15.64 -11.16
C ALA A 251 -9.08 -16.39 -10.77
N ARG A 252 -8.98 -17.65 -10.32
CA ARG A 252 -10.15 -18.53 -10.04
C ARG A 252 -11.15 -18.63 -11.20
N SER A 253 -10.65 -18.48 -12.43
CA SER A 253 -11.44 -18.41 -13.67
C SER A 253 -10.96 -19.46 -14.68
N PRO A 254 -11.11 -20.78 -14.39
CA PRO A 254 -10.52 -21.86 -15.19
C PRO A 254 -11.06 -21.94 -16.63
N GLY A 255 -12.26 -21.44 -16.91
CA GLY A 255 -12.83 -21.38 -18.26
C GLY A 255 -12.05 -20.46 -19.21
N THR A 256 -11.40 -19.44 -18.65
CA THR A 256 -10.66 -18.39 -19.35
C THR A 256 -9.41 -18.92 -20.06
N ALA A 257 -8.70 -19.87 -19.44
CA ALA A 257 -7.51 -20.48 -20.05
C ALA A 257 -7.80 -21.23 -21.36
N LYS A 258 -9.03 -21.75 -21.53
CA LYS A 258 -9.40 -22.48 -22.74
C LYS A 258 -9.63 -21.53 -23.91
N SER A 259 -10.33 -20.41 -23.67
CA SER A 259 -10.61 -19.39 -24.68
C SER A 259 -9.32 -18.71 -25.16
N LEU A 260 -8.42 -18.34 -24.24
CA LEU A 260 -7.15 -17.71 -24.57
C LEU A 260 -6.23 -18.63 -25.40
N ARG A 261 -6.19 -19.93 -25.09
CA ARG A 261 -5.47 -20.91 -25.90
C ARG A 261 -6.03 -21.05 -27.31
N GLN A 262 -7.36 -21.02 -27.46
CA GLN A 262 -8.00 -21.05 -28.79
C GLN A 262 -7.65 -19.81 -29.63
N GLN A 263 -7.27 -18.71 -28.97
CA GLN A 263 -6.76 -17.49 -29.60
C GLN A 263 -5.23 -17.48 -29.77
N GLY A 264 -4.54 -18.58 -29.43
CA GLY A 264 -3.09 -18.71 -29.59
C GLY A 264 -2.25 -18.11 -28.45
N VAL A 265 -2.87 -17.69 -27.35
CA VAL A 265 -2.17 -17.14 -26.19
C VAL A 265 -1.70 -18.27 -25.28
N SER A 266 -0.37 -18.42 -25.12
CA SER A 266 0.24 -19.41 -24.23
C SER A 266 0.71 -18.83 -22.89
N GLU A 267 1.01 -17.53 -22.85
CA GLU A 267 1.51 -16.83 -21.68
C GLU A 267 0.84 -15.46 -21.53
N LEU A 268 0.74 -14.99 -20.28
CA LEU A 268 0.23 -13.67 -19.93
C LEU A 268 1.21 -12.99 -18.98
N ASP A 269 1.32 -11.67 -19.09
CA ASP A 269 2.00 -10.86 -18.08
C ASP A 269 0.99 -10.57 -16.95
N LEU A 270 1.10 -11.31 -15.84
CA LEU A 270 0.35 -11.01 -14.63
C LEU A 270 1.07 -9.91 -13.87
N VAL A 271 0.36 -8.83 -13.55
CA VAL A 271 0.88 -7.83 -12.62
C VAL A 271 0.81 -8.43 -11.20
N THR A 272 1.98 -8.73 -10.64
CA THR A 272 2.14 -9.19 -9.26
C THR A 272 2.86 -8.12 -8.44
N LEU A 273 2.75 -8.17 -7.11
CA LEU A 273 3.58 -7.37 -6.24
C LEU A 273 4.96 -8.03 -6.08
N ALA A 274 6.04 -7.29 -6.29
CA ALA A 274 7.36 -7.72 -5.86
C ALA A 274 7.36 -7.90 -4.35
N GLY A 275 7.89 -9.03 -3.87
CA GLY A 275 8.05 -9.25 -2.43
C GLY A 275 8.88 -8.14 -1.79
N ALA A 276 8.48 -7.72 -0.59
CA ALA A 276 9.16 -6.67 0.16
C ALA A 276 10.65 -7.01 0.33
N SER A 277 11.52 -6.28 -0.36
CA SER A 277 12.96 -6.45 -0.20
C SER A 277 13.45 -5.71 1.04
N GLY A 278 13.90 -6.46 2.04
CA GLY A 278 14.93 -6.01 2.98
C GLY A 278 14.51 -4.97 4.04
N ALA A 279 13.27 -4.98 4.52
CA ALA A 279 12.95 -4.25 5.74
C ALA A 279 13.65 -4.93 6.93
N THR A 280 14.70 -4.32 7.46
CA THR A 280 15.25 -4.68 8.78
C THR A 280 14.18 -4.45 9.83
N GLU A 281 13.95 -5.44 10.69
CA GLU A 281 12.98 -5.29 11.78
C GLU A 281 13.36 -4.08 12.65
N PRO A 282 12.44 -3.11 12.84
CA PRO A 282 12.71 -1.99 13.70
C PRO A 282 12.87 -2.50 15.13
N VAL A 283 14.03 -2.29 15.73
CA VAL A 283 14.23 -2.51 17.16
C VAL A 283 13.73 -1.27 17.87
N VAL A 284 12.61 -1.39 18.58
CA VAL A 284 12.11 -0.31 19.44
C VAL A 284 12.56 -0.58 20.86
N THR A 285 13.23 0.41 21.45
CA THR A 285 13.54 0.41 22.88
C THR A 285 12.78 1.53 23.59
N LEU A 286 12.29 1.24 24.79
CA LEU A 286 11.70 2.22 25.71
C LEU A 286 12.59 2.24 26.96
N ASP A 287 13.15 3.42 27.27
CA ASP A 287 14.11 3.60 28.36
C ASP A 287 15.29 2.61 28.33
N GLY A 288 15.73 2.24 27.11
CA GLY A 288 16.83 1.30 26.90
C GLY A 288 16.45 -0.18 26.98
N ALA A 289 15.20 -0.53 27.32
CA ALA A 289 14.68 -1.89 27.30
C ALA A 289 13.97 -2.19 25.96
N PRO A 290 14.09 -3.41 25.38
CA PRO A 290 13.32 -3.79 24.19
C PRO A 290 11.82 -3.74 24.46
N ALA A 291 11.05 -3.11 23.56
CA ALA A 291 9.60 -3.08 23.62
C ALA A 291 8.99 -4.22 22.80
N ALA A 292 7.91 -4.82 23.31
CA ALA A 292 7.12 -5.79 22.55
C ALA A 292 6.40 -5.07 21.39
N LEU A 293 6.53 -5.61 20.18
CA LEU A 293 5.93 -5.03 18.98
C LEU A 293 4.74 -5.88 18.52
N LEU A 294 3.59 -5.22 18.32
CA LEU A 294 2.49 -5.80 17.57
C LEU A 294 2.80 -5.65 16.07
N ARG A 295 2.98 -6.78 15.37
CA ARG A 295 3.21 -6.81 13.93
C ARG A 295 1.89 -6.92 13.17
N ALA A 296 1.70 -6.01 12.23
CA ALA A 296 0.73 -6.17 11.15
C ALA A 296 1.54 -6.41 9.87
N ASP A 297 1.64 -7.67 9.45
CA ASP A 297 2.28 -8.01 8.18
C ASP A 297 1.24 -7.88 7.08
N VAL A 298 1.39 -6.86 6.25
CA VAL A 298 0.45 -6.57 5.17
C VAL A 298 0.52 -7.62 4.05
N GLU A 299 1.64 -8.34 3.90
CA GLU A 299 1.76 -9.46 2.95
C GLU A 299 1.05 -10.73 3.41
N ALA A 300 0.73 -10.83 4.71
CA ALA A 300 0.10 -12.01 5.31
C ALA A 300 -1.43 -11.92 5.42
N LEU A 301 -2.03 -10.82 4.94
CA LEU A 301 -3.48 -10.53 4.92
C LEU A 301 -4.12 -10.95 3.58
#